data_AF-A0A166R3E5-F1
#
_entry.id   AF-A0A166R3E5-F1
#
_cell.length_a   1.000
_cell.length_b   1.000
_cell.length_c   1.000
_cell.angle_alpha   90.00
_cell.angle_beta   90.00
_cell.angle_gamma   90.00
#
_symmetry.space_group_name_H-M   'P 1'
#
loop_
_entity.id
_entity.type
_entity.pdbx_description
1 polymer ?
#
loop_
_entity_poly.entity_id
_entity_poly.type
_entity_poly.pdbx_seq_one_letter_code
_entity_poly.pdbx_strand_id
1 'polypeptide(L)' 'MLTEQEIMNNAFKKMQFHEDGMAKKYASMSGQINDPKLKQMLKSMEQGSRNHYNTLTQTMSKFSIV' A
#
# COMPACT_ATOMS: atom_id res chain seq x y z
N MET A 1 2.72 13.60 25.12
CA MET A 1 2.30 12.19 24.95
C MET A 1 1.28 12.19 23.82
N LEU A 2 1.40 11.32 22.82
CA LEU A 2 0.44 11.29 21.72
C LEU A 2 -0.90 10.75 22.20
N THR A 3 -1.99 11.28 21.67
CA THR A 3 -3.34 10.73 21.86
C THR A 3 -3.51 9.41 21.10
N GLU A 4 -4.48 8.60 21.49
CA GLU A 4 -4.80 7.34 20.79
C GLU A 4 -5.12 7.58 19.31
N GLN A 5 -5.78 8.69 18.99
CA GLN A 5 -6.10 9.07 17.61
C GLN A 5 -4.85 9.42 16.81
N GLU A 6 -3.88 10.13 17.39
CA GLU A 6 -2.60 10.42 16.73
C GLU A 6 -1.74 9.17 16.55
N ILE A 7 -1.74 8.26 17.53
CA ILE A 7 -1.06 6.96 17.42
C ILE A 7 -1.65 6.16 16.25
N MET A 8 -2.97 6.09 16.19
CA MET A 8 -3.69 5.37 15.14
C MET A 8 -3.43 6.03 13.77
N ASN A 9 -3.47 7.36 13.68
CA ASN A 9 -3.14 8.09 12.46
C ASN A 9 -1.74 7.77 11.95
N ASN A 10 -0.75 7.84 12.83
CA ASN A 10 0.63 7.54 12.48
C ASN A 10 0.80 6.08 12.03
N ALA A 11 0.08 5.14 12.64
CA ALA A 11 0.10 3.74 12.22
C ALA A 11 -0.49 3.57 10.81
N PHE A 12 -1.66 4.15 10.55
CA PHE A 12 -2.30 4.08 9.23
C PHE A 12 -1.44 4.73 8.14
N LYS A 13 -0.86 5.91 8.40
CA LYS A 13 0.05 6.59 7.46
C LYS A 13 1.29 5.76 7.14
N LYS A 14 1.87 5.09 8.15
CA LYS A 14 2.99 4.15 7.93
C LYS A 14 2.58 2.98 7.04
N MET A 15 1.39 2.42 7.25
CA MET A 15 0.88 1.32 6.42
C MET A 15 0.60 1.79 4.98
N GLN A 16 -0.03 2.95 4.80
CA GLN A 16 -0.25 3.55 3.48
C GLN A 16 1.07 3.78 2.74
N PHE A 17 2.07 4.35 3.41
CA PHE A 17 3.39 4.55 2.82
C PHE A 17 4.06 3.24 2.43
N HIS A 18 3.92 2.20 3.25
CA HIS A 18 4.42 0.86 2.95
C HIS A 18 3.77 0.28 1.69
N GLU A 19 2.44 0.31 1.60
CA GLU A 19 1.71 -0.26 0.46
C GLU A 19 1.98 0.51 -0.84
N ASP A 20 2.09 1.85 -0.80
CA ASP A 20 2.51 2.64 -1.97
C ASP A 20 3.95 2.29 -2.40
N GLY A 21 4.85 2.13 -1.44
CA GLY A 21 6.23 1.69 -1.69
C GLY A 21 6.30 0.30 -2.33
N MET A 22 5.48 -0.65 -1.86
CA MET A 22 5.39 -2.00 -2.41
C MET A 22 4.81 -2.01 -3.82
N ALA A 23 3.72 -1.27 -4.07
CA ALA A 23 3.15 -1.12 -5.40
C ALA A 23 4.19 -0.60 -6.41
N LYS A 24 4.92 0.47 -6.06
CA LYS A 24 5.99 1.01 -6.90
C LYS A 24 7.13 0.01 -7.12
N LYS A 25 7.52 -0.74 -6.09
CA LYS A 25 8.55 -1.77 -6.19
C LYS A 25 8.14 -2.89 -7.16
N TYR A 26 6.92 -3.42 -7.03
CA TYR A 26 6.41 -4.45 -7.92
C TYR A 26 6.29 -3.96 -9.36
N ALA A 27 5.81 -2.73 -9.57
CA ALA A 27 5.75 -2.11 -10.89
C ALA A 27 7.14 -2.02 -11.54
N SER A 28 8.14 -1.53 -10.81
CA SER A 28 9.53 -1.45 -11.26
C SER A 28 10.11 -2.81 -11.61
N MET A 29 9.95 -3.81 -10.73
CA MET A 29 10.40 -5.18 -10.97
C MET A 29 9.72 -5.78 -12.21
N SER A 30 8.43 -5.54 -12.41
CA SER A 30 7.69 -6.05 -13.57
C SER A 30 8.18 -5.47 -14.91
N GLY A 31 8.77 -4.27 -14.88
CA GLY A 31 9.37 -3.62 -16.04
C GLY A 31 10.74 -4.19 -16.41
N GLN A 32 11.47 -4.73 -15.44
CA GLN A 32 12.83 -5.28 -15.62
C GLN A 32 12.83 -6.79 -15.92
N ILE A 33 11.71 -7.48 -15.66
CA ILE A 33 11.60 -8.93 -15.88
C ILE A 33 11.00 -9.24 -17.26
N ASN A 34 11.66 -10.15 -17.97
CA ASN A 34 11.22 -10.67 -19.27
C ASN A 34 10.37 -11.94 -19.18
N ASP A 35 10.44 -12.67 -18.05
CA ASP A 35 9.60 -13.84 -17.84
C ASP A 35 8.12 -13.44 -17.70
N PRO A 36 7.23 -13.91 -18.58
CA PRO A 36 5.84 -13.46 -18.61
C PRO A 36 5.04 -13.89 -17.38
N LYS A 37 5.36 -15.05 -16.78
CA LYS A 37 4.67 -15.57 -15.59
C LYS A 37 5.06 -14.76 -14.36
N LEU A 38 6.34 -14.47 -14.19
CA LEU A 38 6.83 -13.60 -13.11
C LEU A 38 6.32 -12.18 -13.27
N LYS A 39 6.26 -11.65 -14.50
CA LYS A 39 5.69 -10.34 -14.79
C LYS A 39 4.21 -10.26 -14.42
N GLN A 40 3.42 -11.28 -14.75
CA GLN A 40 2.01 -11.35 -14.36
C GLN A 40 1.87 -11.43 -12.84
N MET A 41 2.67 -12.25 -12.16
CA MET A 41 2.67 -12.35 -10.70
C MET A 41 2.94 -10.99 -10.05
N LEU A 42 3.98 -10.28 -10.49
CA LEU A 42 4.32 -8.95 -9.96
C LEU A 42 3.22 -7.92 -10.20
N LYS A 43 2.54 -7.95 -11.35
CA LYS A 43 1.37 -7.09 -11.59
C LYS A 43 0.22 -7.39 -10.63
N SER A 44 -0.05 -8.66 -10.34
CA SER A 44 -1.05 -9.03 -9.34
C SER A 44 -0.66 -8.55 -7.93
N MET A 45 0.62 -8.62 -7.58
CA MET A 45 1.12 -8.09 -6.30
C MET A 45 1.01 -6.55 -6.23
N GLU A 46 1.34 -5.85 -7.32
CA GLU A 46 1.14 -4.40 -7.42
C GLU A 46 -0.33 -4.04 -7.18
N GLN A 47 -1.26 -4.72 -7.86
CA GLN A 47 -2.69 -4.50 -7.69
C GLN A 47 -3.14 -4.80 -6.25
N GLY A 48 -2.62 -5.86 -5.64
CA GLY A 48 -2.86 -6.18 -4.23
C GLY A 48 -2.49 -5.03 -3.30
N SER A 49 -1.27 -4.50 -3.42
CA SER A 49 -0.83 -3.36 -2.62
C SER A 49 -1.64 -2.09 -2.87
N ARG A 50 -2.02 -1.80 -4.12
CA ARG A 50 -2.92 -0.66 -4.42
C ARG A 50 -4.31 -0.84 -3.78
N ASN A 51 -4.84 -2.05 -3.78
CA ASN A 51 -6.13 -2.37 -3.14
C ASN A 51 -6.05 -2.22 -1.62
N HIS A 52 -4.96 -2.67 -1.00
CA HIS A 52 -4.71 -2.46 0.43
C HIS A 52 -4.61 -0.97 0.76
N TYR A 53 -3.86 -0.19 -0.02
CA TYR A 53 -3.79 1.26 0.13
C TYR A 53 -5.18 1.90 0.10
N ASN A 54 -6.01 1.55 -0.88
CA ASN A 54 -7.38 2.06 -0.99
C ASN A 54 -8.23 1.68 0.22
N THR A 55 -8.11 0.43 0.69
CA THR A 55 -8.81 -0.06 1.90
C THR A 55 -8.38 0.72 3.14
N LEU A 56 -7.08 0.99 3.30
CA LEU A 56 -6.55 1.79 4.40
C LEU A 56 -7.10 3.23 4.35
N THR A 57 -7.10 3.86 3.17
CA THR A 57 -7.66 5.21 2.97
C THR A 57 -9.15 5.28 3.32
N GLN A 58 -9.94 4.30 2.90
CA GLN A 58 -11.36 4.21 3.25
C GLN A 58 -11.55 3.99 4.75
N THR A 59 -10.70 3.17 5.37
CA THR A 59 -10.75 2.89 6.81
C THR A 59 -10.39 4.14 7.62
N MET A 60 -9.33 4.85 7.25
CA MET A 60 -8.96 6.13 7.87
C MET A 60 -10.11 7.14 7.80
N SER A 61 -10.78 7.23 6.64
CA SER A 61 -11.93 8.12 6.47
C SER A 61 -13.07 7.79 7.43
N LYS A 62 -13.35 6.50 7.68
CA LYS A 62 -14.37 6.05 8.65
C LYS A 62 -14.03 6.43 10.10
N PHE A 63 -12.75 6.41 10.45
CA PHE A 63 -12.28 6.76 11.78
C PHE A 63 -11.99 8.26 11.96
N SER A 64 -12.32 9.10 10.96
CA SER A 64 -11.96 10.53 10.95
C SER A 64 -10.47 10.76 11.20
N ILE A 65 -9.65 9.90 10.60
CA ILE A 65 -8.19 9.93 10.64
C ILE A 65 -7.71 10.57 9.33
N VAL A 66 -6.86 11.58 9.44
CA VAL A 66 -6.35 12.40 8.32
C VAL A 66 -4.87 12.24 8.13
#